data_AF-A0A2T3ZRB1-F1
#
_entry.id   AF-A0A2T3ZRB1-F1
#
_cell.length_a   1.000
_cell.length_b   1.000
_cell.length_c   1.000
_cell.angle_alpha   90.00
_cell.angle_beta   90.00
_cell.angle_gamma   90.00
#
_symmetry.space_group_name_H-M   'P 1'
#
loop_
_entity.id
_entity.type
_entity.pdbx_description
1 polymer ?
#
loop_
_entity_poly.entity_id
_entity_poly.type
_entity_poly.pdbx_seq_one_letter_code
_entity_poly.pdbx_strand_id
1 'polypeptide(L)'
;KRCSFCISKKFDECLLSPDDSLRCSNCVRLNKSYCDVRGLTADQLDQVSAQHFRLEDKLESAEDALAELAVKYERMRRTVARGITDLDKLDRVEREEAEAARQAATLLPNPTDPVTAGSAVDAVDWGAFDPSLLDLDFGGSHSQGLSSVQGPQ
;
A
#
# COMPACT_ATOMS: atom_id res chain seq x y z
N LYS A 1 -20.76 9.78 -20.15
CA LYS A 1 -21.77 10.56 -20.91
C LYS A 1 -22.95 9.65 -21.25
N ARG A 2 -24.20 10.12 -21.17
CA ARG A 2 -25.40 9.31 -21.48
C ARG A 2 -25.77 9.43 -22.97
N CYS A 3 -26.29 8.36 -23.56
CA CYS A 3 -26.82 8.37 -24.91
C CYS A 3 -28.17 9.10 -24.97
N SER A 4 -28.53 9.64 -26.12
CA SER A 4 -29.78 10.33 -26.43
C SER A 4 -31.03 9.54 -25.99
N PHE A 5 -31.05 8.23 -26.22
CA PHE A 5 -32.16 7.37 -25.81
C PHE A 5 -32.33 7.35 -24.29
N CYS A 6 -31.23 7.12 -23.54
CA CYS A 6 -31.28 7.09 -22.09
C CYS A 6 -31.65 8.44 -21.48
N ILE A 7 -31.25 9.54 -22.11
CA ILE A 7 -31.67 10.89 -21.71
C ILE A 7 -33.18 11.05 -21.90
N SER A 8 -33.72 10.66 -23.07
CA SER A 8 -35.16 10.80 -23.37
C SER A 8 -36.05 9.99 -22.44
N LYS A 9 -35.57 8.83 -21.97
CA LYS A 9 -36.28 7.92 -21.07
C LYS A 9 -36.00 8.16 -19.59
N LYS A 10 -35.17 9.16 -19.26
CA LYS A 10 -34.74 9.47 -17.88
C LYS A 10 -34.16 8.25 -17.17
N PHE A 11 -33.34 7.47 -17.87
CA PHE A 11 -32.53 6.45 -17.21
C PHE A 11 -31.36 7.13 -16.47
N ASP A 12 -31.17 6.75 -15.22
CA ASP A 12 -30.10 7.29 -14.37
C ASP A 12 -28.73 6.83 -14.88
N GLU A 13 -28.66 5.58 -15.36
CA GLU A 13 -27.43 4.97 -15.84
C GLU A 13 -27.44 4.71 -17.35
N CYS A 14 -26.31 5.01 -17.99
CA CYS A 14 -26.06 4.70 -19.40
C CYS A 14 -24.59 4.27 -19.54
N LEU A 15 -24.32 3.05 -19.09
CA LEU A 15 -23.01 2.43 -19.17
C LEU A 15 -22.89 1.67 -20.50
N LEU A 16 -21.69 1.70 -21.09
CA LEU A 16 -21.39 0.84 -22.24
C LEU A 16 -21.59 -0.62 -21.87
N SER A 17 -22.16 -1.40 -22.79
CA SER A 17 -22.34 -2.82 -22.58
C SER A 17 -20.97 -3.51 -22.58
N PRO A 18 -20.73 -4.48 -21.67
CA PRO A 18 -19.53 -5.31 -21.73
C PRO A 18 -19.53 -6.23 -22.96
N ASP A 19 -20.70 -6.59 -23.46
CA ASP A 19 -20.88 -7.51 -24.59
C ASP A 19 -20.89 -6.78 -25.95
N ASP A 20 -21.18 -5.46 -25.96
CA ASP A 20 -21.29 -4.65 -27.16
C ASP A 20 -20.66 -3.26 -26.95
N SER A 21 -19.49 -3.05 -27.56
CA SER A 21 -18.72 -1.81 -27.46
C SER A 21 -19.37 -0.60 -28.15
N LEU A 22 -20.47 -0.80 -28.91
CA LEU A 22 -21.16 0.25 -29.65
C LEU A 22 -22.44 0.71 -28.97
N ARG A 23 -22.96 -0.03 -27.98
CA ARG A 23 -24.26 0.25 -27.36
C ARG A 23 -24.18 0.21 -25.84
N CYS A 24 -25.03 1.00 -25.20
CA CYS A 24 -25.17 0.94 -23.74
C CYS A 24 -26.02 -0.27 -23.32
N SER A 25 -25.82 -0.77 -22.10
CA SER A 25 -26.54 -1.94 -21.59
C SER A 25 -28.06 -1.80 -21.68
N ASN A 26 -28.59 -0.58 -21.49
CA ASN A 26 -30.01 -0.29 -21.62
C ASN A 26 -30.52 -0.37 -23.07
N CYS A 27 -29.73 0.10 -24.05
CA CYS A 27 -30.08 0.00 -25.47
C CYS A 27 -29.99 -1.45 -25.97
N VAL A 28 -29.01 -2.23 -25.51
CA VAL A 28 -28.91 -3.66 -25.81
C VAL A 28 -30.11 -4.41 -25.26
N ARG A 29 -30.42 -4.24 -23.97
CA ARG A 29 -31.56 -4.91 -23.29
C ARG A 29 -32.91 -4.61 -23.95
N LEU A 30 -33.12 -3.37 -24.38
CA LEU A 30 -34.37 -2.93 -25.01
C LEU A 30 -34.37 -3.09 -26.54
N ASN A 31 -33.37 -3.80 -27.07
CA ASN A 31 -33.16 -4.07 -28.49
C ASN A 31 -33.31 -2.81 -29.37
N LYS A 32 -32.67 -1.71 -28.95
CA LYS A 32 -32.62 -0.48 -29.71
C LYS A 32 -31.39 -0.47 -30.61
N SER A 33 -31.61 -0.13 -31.87
CA SER A 33 -30.59 -0.09 -32.91
C SER A 33 -29.72 1.18 -32.83
N TYR A 34 -30.29 2.30 -32.39
CA TYR A 34 -29.56 3.55 -32.24
C TYR A 34 -29.08 3.73 -30.79
N CYS A 35 -27.76 3.79 -30.61
CA CYS A 35 -27.12 4.22 -29.39
C CYS A 35 -25.94 5.11 -29.77
N ASP A 36 -25.95 6.35 -29.31
CA ASP A 36 -24.90 7.34 -29.53
C ASP A 36 -23.92 7.39 -28.34
N VAL A 37 -23.89 6.33 -27.52
CA VAL A 37 -22.88 6.22 -26.46
C VAL A 37 -21.50 6.09 -27.13
N ARG A 38 -20.56 6.92 -26.71
CA ARG A 38 -19.17 6.84 -27.16
C ARG A 38 -18.33 6.23 -26.05
N GLY A 39 -17.67 5.12 -26.37
CA GLY A 39 -16.63 4.54 -25.52
C GLY A 39 -15.36 5.38 -25.51
N LEU A 40 -14.36 4.89 -24.77
CA LEU A 40 -13.00 5.41 -24.86
C LEU A 40 -12.44 5.09 -26.25
N THR A 41 -11.84 6.09 -26.89
CA THR A 41 -11.09 5.89 -28.13
C THR A 41 -9.75 5.20 -27.84
N ALA A 42 -9.14 4.57 -28.85
CA ALA A 42 -7.82 3.96 -28.73
C ALA A 42 -6.78 4.98 -28.22
N ASP A 43 -6.74 6.17 -28.81
CA ASP A 43 -5.83 7.25 -28.39
C ASP A 43 -6.01 7.66 -26.92
N GLN A 44 -7.26 7.68 -26.43
CA GLN A 44 -7.54 7.97 -25.02
C GLN A 44 -7.04 6.83 -24.11
N LEU A 45 -7.17 5.59 -24.55
CA LEU A 45 -6.68 4.44 -23.79
C LEU A 45 -5.14 4.44 -23.74
N ASP A 46 -4.49 4.74 -24.86
CA ASP A 46 -3.04 4.86 -24.96
C ASP A 46 -2.51 6.03 -24.10
N GLN A 47 -3.25 7.13 -24.05
CA GLN A 47 -2.89 8.24 -23.17
C GLN A 47 -3.00 7.86 -21.69
N VAL A 48 -4.05 7.13 -21.30
CA VAL A 48 -4.24 6.65 -19.93
C VAL A 48 -3.16 5.64 -19.55
N SER A 49 -2.81 4.70 -20.44
CA SER A 49 -1.76 3.72 -20.17
C SER A 49 -0.39 4.40 -20.04
N ALA A 50 -0.06 5.35 -20.92
CA ALA A 50 1.18 6.12 -20.82
C ALA A 50 1.26 6.93 -19.51
N GLN A 51 0.14 7.50 -19.05
CA GLN A 51 0.08 8.16 -17.74
C GLN A 51 0.23 7.19 -16.58
N HIS A 52 -0.35 6.00 -16.68
CA HIS A 52 -0.23 4.95 -15.67
C HIS A 52 1.22 4.55 -15.45
N PHE A 53 1.93 4.15 -16.51
CA PHE A 53 3.34 3.77 -16.42
C PHE A 53 4.21 4.90 -15.86
N ARG A 54 3.95 6.14 -16.27
CA ARG A 54 4.68 7.30 -15.74
C ARG A 54 4.44 7.51 -14.24
N LEU A 55 3.26 7.18 -13.73
CA LEU A 55 2.96 7.29 -12.31
C LEU A 55 3.54 6.13 -11.51
N GLU A 56 3.56 4.93 -12.07
CA GLU A 56 4.24 3.77 -11.48
C GLU A 56 5.74 4.02 -11.29
N ASP A 57 6.44 4.49 -12.33
CA ASP A 57 7.87 4.83 -12.22
C ASP A 57 8.16 5.87 -11.12
N LYS A 58 7.25 6.85 -10.98
CA LYS A 58 7.36 7.88 -9.94
C LYS A 58 7.09 7.33 -8.55
N LEU A 59 6.15 6.39 -8.44
CA LEU A 59 5.82 5.74 -7.18
C LEU A 59 7.02 4.90 -6.73
N GLU A 60 7.56 4.06 -7.60
CA GLU A 60 8.74 3.24 -7.33
C GLU A 60 9.93 4.11 -6.87
N SER A 61 10.22 5.18 -7.61
CA SER A 61 11.29 6.12 -7.24
C SER A 61 11.08 6.79 -5.87
N ALA A 62 9.81 7.06 -5.51
CA ALA A 62 9.48 7.68 -4.23
C ALA A 62 9.57 6.66 -3.08
N GLU A 63 9.18 5.41 -3.33
CA GLU A 63 9.30 4.30 -2.38
C GLU A 63 10.76 4.00 -2.08
N ASP A 64 11.63 3.95 -3.09
CA ASP A 64 13.08 3.81 -2.91
C ASP A 64 13.67 4.94 -2.06
N ALA A 65 13.28 6.19 -2.34
CA ALA A 65 13.73 7.34 -1.58
C ALA A 65 13.26 7.29 -0.11
N LEU A 66 12.04 6.80 0.14
CA LEU A 66 11.52 6.58 1.49
C LEU A 66 12.27 5.46 2.21
N ALA A 67 12.58 4.36 1.54
CA ALA A 67 13.36 3.27 2.10
C ALA A 67 14.75 3.73 2.52
N GLU A 68 15.45 4.48 1.65
CA GLU A 68 16.74 5.09 2.00
C GLU A 68 16.64 6.04 3.20
N LEU A 69 15.60 6.88 3.22
CA LEU A 69 15.39 7.84 4.29
C LEU A 69 15.09 7.14 5.62
N ALA A 70 14.31 6.06 5.60
CA ALA A 70 14.01 5.26 6.78
C ALA A 70 15.28 4.63 7.37
N VAL A 71 16.17 4.09 6.53
CA VAL A 71 17.47 3.57 6.96
C VAL A 71 18.33 4.67 7.58
N LYS A 72 18.43 5.84 6.93
CA LYS A 72 19.20 6.98 7.43
C LYS A 72 18.64 7.50 8.76
N TYR A 73 17.32 7.59 8.87
CA TYR A 73 16.62 8.03 10.07
C TYR A 73 16.86 7.07 11.24
N GLU A 74 16.74 5.77 11.00
CA GLU A 74 16.99 4.77 12.03
C GLU A 74 18.46 4.77 12.49
N ARG A 75 19.41 4.90 11.55
CA ARG A 75 20.83 5.07 11.88
C ARG A 75 21.03 6.29 12.78
N MET A 76 20.49 7.44 12.40
CA MET A 76 20.57 8.68 13.19
C MET A 76 19.91 8.51 14.58
N ARG A 77 18.73 7.87 14.65
CA ARG A 77 18.03 7.60 15.91
C ARG A 77 18.90 6.78 16.87
N ARG A 78 19.59 5.74 16.37
CA ARG A 78 20.52 4.93 17.16
C ARG A 78 21.76 5.71 17.58
N THR A 79 22.34 6.53 16.69
CA THR A 79 23.45 7.43 17.00
C THR A 79 23.11 8.33 18.19
N VAL A 80 21.95 8.99 18.11
CA VAL A 80 21.43 9.88 19.17
C VAL A 80 21.17 9.11 20.47
N ALA A 81 20.50 7.96 20.40
CA ALA A 81 20.19 7.14 21.58
C ALA A 81 21.45 6.63 22.32
N ARG A 82 22.53 6.34 21.57
CA ARG A 82 23.82 5.90 22.13
C ARG A 82 24.72 7.08 22.58
N GLY A 83 24.30 8.33 22.38
CA GLY A 83 25.11 9.51 22.68
C GLY A 83 26.38 9.61 21.83
N ILE A 84 26.42 8.90 20.70
CA ILE A 84 27.54 8.91 19.77
C ILE A 84 27.34 10.15 18.90
N THR A 85 28.30 11.08 18.88
CA THR A 85 28.22 12.28 18.04
C THR A 85 28.90 12.11 16.68
N ASP A 86 29.53 10.95 16.45
CA ASP A 86 30.35 10.65 15.28
C ASP A 86 29.80 9.42 14.52
N LEU A 87 29.40 9.63 13.26
CA LEU A 87 28.81 8.60 12.40
C LEU A 87 29.81 7.51 12.01
N ASP A 88 31.11 7.81 11.97
CA ASP A 88 32.17 6.85 11.62
C ASP A 88 32.40 5.85 12.77
N LYS A 89 32.29 6.34 14.01
CA LYS A 89 32.33 5.48 15.20
C LYS A 89 31.12 4.54 15.24
N LEU A 90 29.95 4.96 14.75
CA LEU A 90 28.78 4.08 14.64
C LEU A 90 28.98 2.99 13.57
N ASP A 91 29.49 3.34 12.38
CA ASP A 91 29.74 2.36 11.30
C ASP A 91 30.76 1.30 11.72
N ARG A 92 31.76 1.69 12.53
CA ARG A 92 32.72 0.72 13.07
C ARG A 92 32.05 -0.25 14.04
N VAL A 93 31.22 0.27 14.95
CA VAL A 93 30.49 -0.56 15.92
C VAL A 93 29.48 -1.48 15.21
N GLU A 94 28.77 -1.00 14.19
CA GLU A 94 27.81 -1.81 13.44
C GLU A 94 28.49 -2.95 12.67
N ARG A 95 29.69 -2.70 12.12
CA ARG A 95 30.51 -3.74 11.49
C ARG A 95 31.00 -4.76 12.52
N GLU A 96 31.51 -4.30 13.66
CA GLU A 96 31.94 -5.17 14.77
C GLU A 96 30.77 -6.02 15.33
N GLU A 97 29.59 -5.43 15.50
CA GLU A 97 28.36 -6.13 15.94
C GLU A 97 27.88 -7.15 14.88
N ALA A 98 27.93 -6.82 13.59
CA ALA A 98 27.57 -7.74 12.51
C ALA A 98 28.57 -8.91 12.39
N GLU A 99 29.86 -8.66 12.56
CA GLU A 99 30.89 -9.70 12.58
C GLU A 99 30.76 -10.58 13.82
N ALA A 100 30.51 -9.99 14.99
CA ALA A 100 30.24 -10.73 16.22
C ALA A 100 28.96 -11.57 16.12
N ALA A 101 27.90 -11.06 15.49
CA ALA A 101 26.67 -11.82 15.24
C ALA A 101 26.91 -13.00 14.27
N ARG A 102 27.72 -12.81 13.23
CA ARG A 102 28.13 -13.89 12.31
C ARG A 102 28.98 -14.95 13.04
N GLN A 103 29.92 -14.51 13.88
CA GLN A 103 30.73 -15.41 14.68
C GLN A 103 29.88 -16.16 15.71
N ALA A 104 28.95 -15.49 16.39
CA ALA A 104 28.00 -16.12 17.32
C ALA A 104 27.08 -17.13 16.60
N ALA A 105 26.61 -16.83 15.39
CA ALA A 105 25.84 -17.75 14.57
C ALA A 105 26.65 -18.98 14.11
N THR A 106 27.98 -18.82 13.95
CA THR A 106 28.90 -19.92 13.59
C THR A 106 29.30 -20.78 14.81
N LEU A 107 29.21 -20.22 16.02
CA LEU A 107 29.49 -20.92 17.28
C LEU A 107 28.30 -21.73 17.82
N LEU A 108 27.15 -21.71 17.13
CA LEU A 108 26.06 -22.65 17.41
C LEU A 108 26.48 -24.06 16.97
N PRO A 109 26.54 -25.04 17.88
CA PRO A 109 26.97 -26.39 17.53
C PRO A 109 25.98 -27.04 16.55
N ASN A 110 26.52 -27.55 15.43
CA ASN A 110 25.77 -28.36 14.47
C ASN A 110 25.28 -29.65 15.17
N PRO A 111 23.98 -29.98 15.13
CA PRO A 111 23.47 -31.21 15.70
C PRO A 111 23.75 -32.37 14.72
N THR A 112 24.92 -32.99 14.87
CA THR A 112 25.18 -34.32 14.32
C THR A 112 25.39 -35.29 15.47
N ASP A 113 24.28 -35.80 15.99
CA ASP A 113 24.15 -37.19 16.43
C ASP A 113 23.04 -37.82 15.58
N PRO A 114 23.23 -39.04 15.03
CA PRO A 114 22.24 -39.67 14.18
C PRO A 114 21.10 -40.29 15.01
N VAL A 115 19.97 -40.49 14.35
CA VAL A 115 18.76 -41.23 14.78
C VAL A 115 17.72 -40.38 15.53
N THR A 116 16.83 -39.70 14.79
CA THR A 116 15.42 -40.10 14.56
C THR A 116 14.75 -39.01 13.70
N ALA A 117 14.05 -39.43 12.65
CA ALA A 117 13.38 -38.54 11.69
C ALA A 117 12.34 -37.62 12.35
N GLY A 118 12.39 -36.33 12.01
CA GLY A 118 11.42 -35.31 12.42
C GLY A 118 11.92 -33.89 12.17
N SER A 119 12.11 -33.52 10.90
CA SER A 119 12.47 -32.15 10.49
C SER A 119 11.30 -31.19 10.77
N ALA A 120 11.46 -30.32 11.75
CA ALA A 120 10.65 -29.12 11.92
C ALA A 120 11.60 -27.92 11.94
N VAL A 121 11.90 -27.39 10.75
CA VAL A 121 12.25 -25.97 10.64
C VAL A 121 11.00 -25.22 11.10
N ASP A 122 11.10 -24.45 12.18
CA ASP A 122 9.96 -23.71 12.68
C ASP A 122 9.62 -22.63 11.64
N ALA A 123 8.54 -22.90 10.92
CA ALA A 123 8.02 -22.01 9.91
C ALA A 123 7.55 -20.74 10.62
N VAL A 124 8.06 -19.59 10.21
CA VAL A 124 7.43 -18.32 10.57
C VAL A 124 6.02 -18.35 9.97
N ASP A 125 5.02 -18.50 10.84
CA ASP A 125 3.61 -18.48 10.47
C ASP A 125 3.18 -17.02 10.21
N TRP A 126 3.30 -16.61 8.95
CA TRP A 126 2.80 -15.33 8.46
C TRP A 126 1.27 -15.21 8.50
N GLY A 127 0.54 -16.27 8.87
CA GLY A 127 -0.92 -16.27 9.07
C GLY A 127 -1.40 -15.71 10.41
N ALA A 128 -0.49 -15.47 11.37
CA ALA A 128 -0.83 -14.91 12.69
C ALA A 128 -0.81 -13.37 12.75
N PHE A 129 -0.70 -12.70 11.61
CA PHE A 129 -0.91 -11.25 11.52
C PHE A 129 -2.40 -10.95 11.70
N ASP A 130 -2.82 -10.64 12.93
CA ASP A 130 -4.15 -10.13 13.22
C ASP A 130 -4.22 -8.63 12.86
N PRO A 131 -4.97 -8.23 11.82
CA PRO A 131 -5.07 -6.82 11.41
C PRO A 131 -5.80 -5.95 12.44
N SER A 132 -6.45 -6.55 13.45
CA SER A 132 -7.21 -5.82 14.47
C SER A 132 -6.35 -5.23 15.60
N LEU A 133 -5.03 -5.44 15.58
CA LEU A 133 -4.08 -4.83 16.52
C LEU A 133 -3.58 -3.42 16.09
N LEU A 134 -4.10 -2.87 14.99
CA LEU A 134 -3.78 -1.54 14.48
C LEU A 134 -4.71 -0.41 14.96
N ASP A 135 -5.45 -0.60 16.06
CA ASP A 135 -6.15 0.49 16.76
C ASP A 135 -5.19 1.30 17.67
N LEU A 136 -4.03 1.68 17.13
CA LEU A 136 -3.14 2.66 17.75
C LEU A 136 -3.26 3.98 17.00
N ASP A 137 -4.25 4.73 17.48
CA ASP A 137 -4.58 6.14 17.26
C ASP A 137 -3.38 7.01 16.86
N PHE A 138 -3.19 7.18 15.55
CA PHE A 138 -2.15 8.04 14.98
C PHE A 138 -2.79 9.23 14.25
N GLY A 139 -3.21 10.22 15.06
CA GLY A 139 -3.23 11.63 14.65
C GLY A 139 -4.61 12.27 14.54
N GLY A 140 -4.84 13.32 15.35
CA GLY A 140 -5.96 14.22 15.11
C GLY A 140 -6.26 15.22 16.22
N SER A 141 -5.39 16.22 16.39
CA SER A 141 -5.64 17.39 17.24
C SER A 141 -6.80 18.29 16.75
N HIS A 142 -7.60 18.74 17.72
CA HIS A 142 -8.33 20.02 17.80
C HIS A 142 -9.35 20.45 16.71
N SER A 143 -10.61 20.64 17.13
CA SER A 143 -11.36 21.92 16.91
C SER A 143 -12.74 21.97 17.62
N GLN A 144 -12.83 22.84 18.62
CA GLN A 144 -13.89 23.83 18.95
C GLN A 144 -15.39 23.52 18.72
N GLY A 145 -16.23 23.84 19.73
CA GLY A 145 -17.66 24.14 19.49
C GLY A 145 -18.61 24.12 20.70
N LEU A 146 -18.61 25.21 21.48
CA LEU A 146 -19.70 25.87 22.23
C LEU A 146 -21.04 25.17 22.60
N SER A 147 -21.44 25.45 23.87
CA SER A 147 -22.79 25.78 24.38
C SER A 147 -23.75 24.64 24.80
N SER A 148 -24.03 24.53 26.11
CA SER A 148 -25.26 25.09 26.71
C SER A 148 -25.42 24.80 28.21
N VAL A 149 -25.64 25.90 28.92
CA VAL A 149 -26.35 26.13 30.20
C VAL A 149 -27.09 24.94 30.84
N GLN A 150 -26.83 24.70 32.12
CA GLN A 150 -27.85 24.22 33.06
C GLN A 150 -27.64 24.86 34.45
N GLY A 151 -28.52 25.81 34.77
CA GLY A 151 -28.73 26.35 36.11
C GLY A 151 -29.63 25.43 36.96
N PRO A 152 -29.82 25.76 38.24
CA PRO A 152 -30.28 24.83 39.26
C PRO A 152 -31.81 24.80 39.39
N GLN A 153 -32.33 23.70 39.94
CA GLN A 153 -33.54 23.67 40.77
C GLN A 153 -33.29 22.76 41.97
#